data_AF-A0A081D9Y7-F1
#
_entry.id   AF-A0A081D9Y7-F1
#
_cell.length_a   1.000
_cell.length_b   1.000
_cell.length_c   1.000
_cell.angle_alpha   90.00
_cell.angle_beta   90.00
_cell.angle_gamma   90.00
#
_symmetry.space_group_name_H-M   'P 1'
#
loop_
_entity.id
_entity.type
_entity.pdbx_description
1 polymer ?
#
loop_
_entity_poly.entity_id
_entity_poly.type
_entity_poly.pdbx_seq_one_letter_code
_entity_poly.pdbx_strand_id
1 'polypeptide(L)'
;MLFIVPIAVIAMIVKKISPLIALLAGTLLAAVFALIFQPDLVLAVSGMKEWSFEAGYKGIMNAITVKTTVNPISDNPKIVEELAGLFEGKGMESMLGTIWLIICAMVFGGVMDAIGALSRISKSLLNLFSSVFGLFFSTVASCIAINFTASDQYLALVVPGKMYEKAYREKGLAPENLSRTLEDSGTVTSVLIPWNTCGAYHSGTLGVSVLDYAIYAMFSWLSPIMTLIFAAFSIKIKQLVTKTPTLDTIGEE
;
A
#
# COMPACT_ATOMS: atom_id res chain seq x y z
N MET A 1 9.84 9.99 -29.06
CA MET A 1 9.44 8.57 -29.19
C MET A 1 9.32 7.87 -27.83
N LEU A 2 10.33 7.97 -26.95
CA LEU A 2 10.30 7.33 -25.61
C LEU A 2 9.12 7.76 -24.70
N PHE A 3 8.59 8.98 -24.87
CA PHE A 3 7.42 9.47 -24.11
C PHE A 3 6.08 8.82 -24.51
N ILE A 4 6.03 7.98 -25.55
CA ILE A 4 4.81 7.29 -25.95
C ILE A 4 4.30 6.38 -24.82
N VAL A 5 5.20 5.72 -24.08
CA VAL A 5 4.81 4.81 -23.00
C VAL A 5 4.16 5.56 -21.83
N PRO A 6 4.77 6.62 -21.25
CA PRO A 6 4.11 7.46 -20.25
C PRO A 6 2.77 8.05 -20.73
N ILE A 7 2.70 8.55 -21.97
CA ILE A 7 1.47 9.14 -22.52
C ILE A 7 0.36 8.08 -22.62
N ALA A 8 0.68 6.86 -23.06
CA ALA A 8 -0.27 5.76 -23.14
C ALA A 8 -0.80 5.37 -21.74
N VAL A 9 0.07 5.30 -20.73
CA VAL A 9 -0.32 5.02 -19.34
C VAL A 9 -1.21 6.14 -18.78
N ILE A 10 -0.85 7.40 -18.99
CA ILE A 10 -1.67 8.55 -18.58
C ILE A 10 -3.05 8.50 -19.25
N ALA A 11 -3.10 8.18 -20.56
CA ALA A 11 -4.37 8.03 -21.26
C ALA A 11 -5.24 6.91 -20.67
N MET A 12 -4.65 5.78 -20.24
CA MET A 12 -5.37 4.71 -19.54
C MET A 12 -5.93 5.17 -18.19
N ILE A 13 -5.16 5.95 -17.43
CA ILE A 13 -5.58 6.52 -16.13
C ILE A 13 -6.74 7.51 -16.32
N VAL A 14 -6.64 8.42 -17.31
CA VAL A 14 -7.70 9.39 -17.63
C VAL A 14 -9.00 8.67 -18.05
N LYS A 15 -8.87 7.53 -18.72
CA LYS A 15 -10.01 6.66 -19.09
C LYS A 15 -10.55 5.81 -17.94
N LYS A 16 -10.04 5.97 -16.71
CA LYS A 16 -10.45 5.21 -15.52
C LYS A 16 -10.34 3.69 -15.69
N ILE A 17 -9.36 3.24 -16.48
CA ILE A 17 -9.05 1.82 -16.61
C ILE A 17 -8.53 1.30 -15.27
N SER A 18 -8.84 0.04 -14.93
CA SER A 18 -8.33 -0.63 -13.74
C SER A 18 -6.81 -0.43 -13.59
N PRO A 19 -6.32 0.01 -12.40
CA PRO A 19 -4.90 0.23 -12.17
C PRO A 19 -4.04 -0.98 -12.49
N LEU A 20 -4.53 -2.19 -12.21
CA LEU A 20 -3.83 -3.44 -12.51
C LEU A 20 -3.54 -3.58 -14.02
N ILE A 21 -4.54 -3.28 -14.85
CA ILE A 21 -4.42 -3.37 -16.32
C ILE A 21 -3.46 -2.28 -16.82
N ALA A 22 -3.59 -1.06 -16.29
CA ALA A 22 -2.73 0.06 -16.68
C ALA A 22 -1.26 -0.18 -16.34
N LEU A 23 -0.98 -0.74 -15.15
CA LEU A 23 0.37 -1.11 -14.73
C LEU A 23 0.95 -2.24 -15.58
N LEU A 24 0.19 -3.31 -15.81
CA LEU A 24 0.64 -4.43 -16.65
C LEU A 24 0.95 -3.96 -18.07
N ALA A 25 0.03 -3.22 -18.69
CA ALA A 25 0.22 -2.68 -20.03
C ALA A 25 1.41 -1.71 -20.10
N GLY A 26 1.57 -0.86 -19.09
CA GLY A 26 2.72 0.05 -18.97
C GLY A 26 4.05 -0.69 -18.91
N THR A 27 4.16 -1.73 -18.08
CA THR A 27 5.37 -2.56 -17.94
C THR A 27 5.69 -3.31 -19.23
N LEU A 28 4.69 -3.89 -19.90
CA LEU A 28 4.89 -4.59 -21.17
C LEU A 28 5.32 -3.63 -22.30
N LEU A 29 4.70 -2.45 -22.37
CA LEU A 29 5.11 -1.42 -23.32
C LEU A 29 6.53 -0.93 -23.04
N ALA A 30 6.89 -0.73 -21.77
CA ALA A 30 8.26 -0.37 -21.37
C ALA A 30 9.26 -1.46 -21.76
N ALA A 31 8.92 -2.73 -21.58
CA ALA A 31 9.76 -3.87 -21.97
C ALA A 31 10.02 -3.90 -23.49
N VAL A 32 8.98 -3.72 -24.30
CA VAL A 32 9.12 -3.65 -25.76
C VAL A 32 9.99 -2.45 -26.17
N PHE A 33 9.77 -1.29 -25.56
CA PHE A 33 10.57 -0.10 -25.84
C PHE A 33 12.03 -0.26 -25.42
N ALA A 34 12.31 -0.90 -24.28
CA ALA A 34 13.67 -1.17 -23.84
C ALA A 34 14.42 -2.07 -24.83
N LEU A 35 13.77 -3.09 -25.39
CA LEU A 35 14.38 -3.96 -26.41
C LEU A 35 14.72 -3.22 -27.72
N ILE A 36 13.90 -2.24 -28.11
CA ILE A 36 14.09 -1.50 -29.37
C ILE A 36 15.08 -0.35 -29.20
N PHE A 37 14.98 0.42 -28.11
CA PHE A 37 15.71 1.68 -27.93
C PHE A 37 16.92 1.57 -27.00
N GLN A 38 17.03 0.50 -26.21
CA GLN A 38 18.09 0.33 -25.19
C GLN A 38 18.68 -1.10 -25.17
N PRO A 39 19.07 -1.68 -26.33
CA PRO A 39 19.53 -3.07 -26.39
C PRO A 39 20.80 -3.32 -25.58
N ASP A 40 21.73 -2.36 -25.53
CA ASP A 40 22.99 -2.49 -24.78
C ASP A 40 22.75 -2.53 -23.26
N LEU A 41 21.79 -1.76 -22.77
CA LEU A 41 21.40 -1.77 -21.36
C LEU A 41 20.70 -3.07 -20.98
N VAL A 42 19.82 -3.58 -21.85
CA VAL A 42 19.17 -4.87 -21.64
C VAL A 42 20.22 -5.99 -21.60
N LEU A 43 21.22 -5.96 -22.49
CA LEU A 43 22.32 -6.90 -22.48
C LEU A 43 23.13 -6.81 -21.18
N ALA A 44 23.49 -5.60 -20.75
CA ALA A 44 24.21 -5.38 -19.49
C ALA A 44 23.46 -5.95 -18.28
N VAL A 45 22.15 -5.72 -18.19
CA VAL A 45 21.29 -6.22 -17.11
C VAL A 45 21.09 -7.75 -17.17
N SER A 46 21.19 -8.35 -18.37
CA SER A 46 21.11 -9.81 -18.52
C SER A 46 22.34 -10.55 -17.95
N GLY A 47 23.47 -9.85 -17.80
CA GLY A 47 24.75 -10.42 -17.39
C GLY A 47 25.46 -11.25 -18.48
N MET A 48 25.03 -11.13 -19.74
CA MET A 48 25.61 -11.86 -20.87
C MET A 48 26.48 -10.95 -21.74
N LYS A 49 27.46 -11.54 -22.44
CA LYS A 49 28.47 -10.81 -23.22
C LYS A 49 28.05 -10.51 -24.67
N GLU A 50 27.15 -11.33 -25.21
CA GLU A 50 26.70 -11.23 -26.59
C GLU A 50 25.18 -11.22 -26.65
N TRP A 51 24.65 -10.54 -27.68
CA TRP A 51 23.22 -10.42 -27.87
C TRP A 51 22.63 -11.76 -28.30
N SER A 52 21.65 -12.26 -27.55
CA SER A 52 20.85 -13.43 -27.89
C SER A 52 19.39 -13.22 -27.47
N PHE A 53 18.47 -14.04 -27.97
CA PHE A 53 17.07 -13.99 -27.53
C PHE A 53 16.97 -14.21 -26.00
N GLU A 54 17.81 -15.10 -25.47
CA GLU A 54 17.93 -15.31 -24.02
C GLU A 54 18.42 -14.04 -23.31
N ALA A 55 19.33 -13.25 -23.90
CA ALA A 55 19.81 -11.98 -23.34
C ALA A 55 18.68 -10.97 -23.22
N GLY A 56 17.90 -10.81 -24.30
CA GLY A 56 16.73 -9.96 -24.32
C GLY A 56 15.72 -10.37 -23.25
N TYR A 57 15.37 -11.65 -23.19
CA TYR A 57 14.41 -12.16 -22.21
C TYR A 57 14.92 -11.96 -20.77
N LYS A 58 16.15 -12.40 -20.47
CA LYS A 58 16.72 -12.32 -19.12
C LYS A 58 16.94 -10.89 -18.67
N GLY A 59 17.40 -10.00 -19.55
CA GLY A 59 17.60 -8.59 -19.23
C GLY A 59 16.29 -7.88 -18.86
N ILE A 60 15.23 -8.11 -19.65
CA ILE A 60 13.89 -7.57 -19.34
C ILE A 60 13.32 -8.18 -18.05
N MET A 61 13.39 -9.50 -17.92
CA MET A 61 12.87 -10.17 -16.72
C MET A 61 13.59 -9.71 -15.47
N ASN A 62 14.91 -9.55 -15.52
CA ASN A 62 15.68 -9.04 -14.39
C ASN A 62 15.26 -7.60 -14.04
N ALA A 63 15.14 -6.71 -15.03
CA ALA A 63 14.74 -5.32 -14.82
C ALA A 63 13.35 -5.18 -14.17
N ILE A 64 12.43 -6.11 -14.46
CA ILE A 64 11.09 -6.11 -13.86
C ILE A 64 11.09 -6.78 -12.48
N THR A 65 11.86 -7.86 -12.30
CA THR A 65 11.68 -8.74 -11.14
C THR A 65 12.64 -8.46 -9.98
N VAL A 66 13.93 -8.22 -10.23
CA VAL A 66 14.96 -8.22 -9.19
C VAL A 66 15.67 -6.87 -9.08
N LYS A 67 16.55 -6.73 -8.08
CA LYS A 67 17.44 -5.58 -8.02
C LYS A 67 18.36 -5.53 -9.26
N THR A 68 18.33 -4.41 -9.96
CA THR A 68 19.19 -4.14 -11.12
C THR A 68 19.88 -2.80 -10.95
N THR A 69 21.18 -2.76 -11.22
CA THR A 69 21.97 -1.52 -11.25
C THR A 69 22.52 -1.33 -12.65
N VAL A 70 22.33 -0.14 -13.21
CA VAL A 70 22.96 0.28 -14.46
C VAL A 70 24.03 1.30 -14.13
N ASN A 71 25.28 1.01 -14.46
CA ASN A 71 26.37 1.96 -14.21
C ASN A 71 26.28 3.12 -15.20
N PRO A 72 26.30 4.38 -14.74
CA PRO A 72 26.37 5.55 -15.62
C PRO A 72 27.62 5.50 -16.49
N ILE A 73 27.49 5.82 -17.78
CA ILE A 73 28.62 5.98 -18.68
C ILE A 73 29.07 7.44 -18.61
N SER A 74 30.23 7.70 -17.99
CA SER A 74 30.84 9.03 -17.90
C SER A 74 32.35 8.92 -17.76
N ASP A 75 33.08 9.86 -18.38
CA ASP A 75 34.54 9.95 -18.31
C ASP A 75 35.04 10.45 -16.94
N ASN A 76 34.14 10.97 -16.10
CA ASN A 76 34.47 11.49 -14.78
C ASN A 76 34.02 10.51 -13.68
N PRO A 77 34.96 9.90 -12.93
CA PRO A 77 34.64 8.91 -11.92
C PRO A 77 33.78 9.46 -10.77
N LYS A 78 33.88 10.75 -10.44
CA LYS A 78 33.00 11.38 -9.43
C LYS A 78 31.54 11.45 -9.87
N ILE A 79 31.31 11.69 -11.17
CA ILE A 79 29.96 11.74 -11.74
C ILE A 79 29.33 10.35 -11.75
N VAL A 80 30.14 9.31 -12.04
CA VAL A 80 29.68 7.92 -11.98
C VAL A 80 29.25 7.54 -10.56
N GLU A 81 30.02 7.93 -9.55
CA GLU A 81 29.71 7.62 -8.14
C GLU A 81 28.44 8.34 -7.65
N GLU A 82 28.27 9.63 -7.94
CA GLU A 82 27.07 10.39 -7.56
C GLU A 82 25.80 9.91 -8.30
N LEU A 83 25.93 9.48 -9.56
CA LEU A 83 24.79 9.02 -10.38
C LEU A 83 24.47 7.54 -10.21
N ALA A 84 25.38 6.72 -9.68
CA ALA A 84 25.18 5.28 -9.56
C ALA A 84 23.89 4.92 -8.82
N GLY A 85 23.55 5.66 -7.75
CA GLY A 85 22.32 5.47 -6.99
C GLY A 85 21.03 5.78 -7.76
N LEU A 86 21.09 6.62 -8.81
CA LEU A 86 19.93 7.04 -9.59
C LEU A 86 19.46 5.96 -10.58
N PHE A 87 20.36 5.04 -10.93
CA PHE A 87 20.12 3.95 -11.88
C PHE A 87 20.00 2.58 -11.19
N GLU A 88 19.66 2.58 -9.90
CA GLU A 88 19.27 1.38 -9.17
C GLU A 88 17.74 1.20 -9.21
N GLY A 89 17.29 0.06 -9.74
CA GLY A 89 15.92 -0.43 -9.61
C GLY A 89 15.89 -1.59 -8.64
N LYS A 90 14.85 -1.70 -7.80
CA LYS A 90 14.66 -2.84 -6.90
C LYS A 90 13.67 -3.90 -7.42
N GLY A 91 13.07 -3.68 -8.60
CA GLY A 91 12.09 -4.56 -9.20
C GLY A 91 10.90 -4.91 -8.29
N MET A 92 10.18 -5.97 -8.67
CA MET A 92 9.12 -6.57 -7.84
C MET A 92 9.65 -7.20 -6.54
N GLU A 93 10.92 -7.58 -6.49
CA GLU A 93 11.59 -8.16 -5.33
C GLU A 93 11.40 -7.30 -4.07
N SER A 94 11.49 -5.97 -4.21
CA SER A 94 11.25 -5.03 -3.10
C SER A 94 9.87 -5.12 -2.46
N MET A 95 8.86 -5.61 -3.19
CA MET A 95 7.47 -5.72 -2.73
C MET A 95 7.11 -7.14 -2.29
N LEU A 96 7.98 -8.15 -2.51
CA LEU A 96 7.66 -9.54 -2.17
C LEU A 96 7.42 -9.75 -0.67
N GLY A 97 8.17 -9.05 0.19
CA GLY A 97 7.96 -9.11 1.64
C GLY A 97 6.55 -8.65 2.04
N THR A 98 6.11 -7.53 1.48
CA THR A 98 4.74 -7.01 1.65
C THR A 98 3.70 -8.01 1.15
N ILE A 99 3.87 -8.56 -0.06
CA ILE A 99 2.93 -9.52 -0.65
C ILE A 99 2.80 -10.74 0.26
N TRP A 100 3.92 -11.25 0.78
CA TRP A 100 3.92 -12.39 1.69
C TRP A 100 3.16 -12.10 2.98
N LEU A 101 3.38 -10.93 3.58
CA LEU A 101 2.63 -10.49 4.76
C LEU A 101 1.13 -10.38 4.50
N ILE A 102 0.72 -9.85 3.34
CA ILE A 102 -0.69 -9.75 2.95
C ILE A 102 -1.29 -11.16 2.82
N ILE A 103 -0.60 -12.10 2.18
CA ILE A 103 -1.05 -13.50 2.06
C ILE A 103 -1.19 -14.12 3.45
N CYS A 104 -0.18 -14.01 4.31
CA CYS A 104 -0.24 -14.51 5.68
C CYS A 104 -1.40 -13.90 6.47
N ALA A 105 -1.63 -12.59 6.35
CA ALA A 105 -2.71 -11.90 7.05
C ALA A 105 -4.10 -12.29 6.53
N MET A 106 -4.25 -12.53 5.21
CA MET A 106 -5.49 -13.05 4.64
C MET A 106 -5.79 -14.47 5.11
N VAL A 107 -4.77 -15.35 5.11
CA VAL A 107 -4.91 -16.72 5.62
C VAL A 107 -5.25 -16.70 7.11
N PHE A 108 -4.56 -15.88 7.90
CA PHE A 108 -4.85 -15.68 9.32
C PHE A 108 -6.28 -15.20 9.54
N GLY A 109 -6.72 -14.17 8.82
CA GLY A 109 -8.09 -13.66 8.89
C GLY A 109 -9.14 -14.74 8.54
N GLY A 110 -8.88 -15.55 7.50
CA GLY A 110 -9.75 -16.67 7.12
C GLY A 110 -9.84 -17.75 8.19
N VAL A 111 -8.71 -18.14 8.79
CA VAL A 111 -8.70 -19.10 9.91
C VAL A 111 -9.42 -18.54 11.13
N MET A 112 -9.19 -17.27 11.48
CA MET A 112 -9.85 -16.62 12.62
C MET A 112 -11.37 -16.50 12.43
N ASP A 113 -11.84 -16.28 11.20
CA ASP A 113 -13.27 -16.26 10.90
C ASP A 113 -13.88 -17.66 11.01
N ALA A 114 -13.21 -18.67 10.44
CA ALA A 114 -13.65 -20.06 10.47
C ALA A 114 -13.81 -20.62 11.89
N ILE A 115 -12.91 -20.27 12.82
CA ILE A 115 -13.01 -20.68 14.24
C ILE A 115 -13.97 -19.80 15.06
N GLY A 116 -14.58 -18.77 14.47
CA GLY A 116 -15.47 -17.84 15.15
C GLY A 116 -14.77 -16.85 16.10
N ALA A 117 -13.44 -16.79 16.09
CA ALA A 117 -12.68 -15.87 16.95
C ALA A 117 -12.96 -14.41 16.59
N LEU A 118 -13.04 -14.07 15.29
CA LEU A 118 -13.44 -12.71 14.86
C LEU A 118 -14.83 -12.33 15.38
N SER A 119 -15.77 -13.27 15.37
CA SER A 119 -17.10 -13.06 15.94
C SER A 119 -17.07 -12.80 17.44
N ARG A 120 -16.21 -13.51 18.19
CA ARG A 120 -16.04 -13.29 19.63
C ARG A 120 -15.37 -11.95 19.93
N ILE A 121 -14.34 -11.60 19.16
CA ILE A 121 -13.65 -10.30 19.27
C ILE A 121 -14.62 -9.17 18.93
N SER A 122 -15.38 -9.27 17.83
CA SER A 122 -16.42 -8.29 17.45
C SER A 122 -17.41 -8.06 18.58
N LYS A 123 -17.98 -9.14 19.15
CA LYS A 123 -18.91 -9.03 20.29
C LYS A 123 -18.27 -8.37 21.51
N SER A 124 -17.02 -8.71 21.83
CA SER A 124 -16.30 -8.09 22.95
C SER A 124 -16.08 -6.60 22.70
N LEU A 125 -15.73 -6.21 21.48
CA LEU A 125 -15.54 -4.81 21.08
C LEU A 125 -16.87 -4.05 21.12
N LEU A 126 -17.98 -4.63 20.66
CA LEU A 126 -19.30 -4.00 20.74
C LEU A 126 -19.77 -3.80 22.19
N ASN A 127 -19.47 -4.75 23.08
CA ASN A 127 -19.78 -4.62 24.50
C ASN A 127 -18.90 -3.58 25.20
N LEU A 128 -17.64 -3.44 24.77
CA LEU A 128 -16.70 -2.46 25.32
C LEU A 128 -16.98 -1.04 24.80
N PHE A 129 -17.45 -0.92 23.57
CA PHE A 129 -17.71 0.35 22.89
C PHE A 129 -19.17 0.41 22.45
N SER A 130 -20.05 0.90 23.33
CA SER A 130 -21.47 1.09 23.00
C SER A 130 -21.69 2.23 21.99
N SER A 131 -20.81 3.24 21.95
CA SER A 131 -20.92 4.40 21.05
C SER A 131 -20.23 4.20 19.70
N VAL A 132 -20.68 4.94 18.67
CA VAL A 132 -19.99 5.00 17.36
C VAL A 132 -18.58 5.57 17.53
N PHE A 133 -18.44 6.63 18.31
CA PHE A 133 -17.14 7.21 18.64
C PHE A 133 -16.16 6.20 19.23
N GLY A 134 -16.60 5.38 20.19
CA GLY A 134 -15.75 4.36 20.82
C GLY A 134 -15.24 3.33 19.80
N LEU A 135 -16.05 2.96 18.81
CA LEU A 135 -15.64 2.05 17.75
C LEU A 135 -14.53 2.67 16.87
N PHE A 136 -14.69 3.93 16.44
CA PHE A 136 -13.66 4.65 15.69
C PHE A 136 -12.38 4.84 16.49
N PHE A 137 -12.51 5.24 17.76
CA PHE A 137 -11.37 5.39 18.68
C PHE A 137 -10.55 4.10 18.78
N SER A 138 -11.21 2.96 18.93
CA SER A 138 -10.53 1.68 19.04
C SER A 138 -9.86 1.25 17.75
N THR A 139 -10.48 1.51 16.59
CA THR A 139 -9.83 1.29 15.30
C THR A 139 -8.55 2.14 15.18
N VAL A 140 -8.65 3.45 15.43
CA VAL A 140 -7.50 4.37 15.39
C VAL A 140 -6.39 3.94 16.35
N ALA A 141 -6.75 3.66 17.61
CA ALA A 141 -5.80 3.22 18.63
C ALA A 141 -5.13 1.90 18.25
N SER A 142 -5.88 0.95 17.66
CA SER A 142 -5.32 -0.32 17.20
C SER A 142 -4.36 -0.14 16.03
N CYS A 143 -4.70 0.70 15.05
CA CYS A 143 -3.82 1.02 13.93
C CYS A 143 -2.51 1.64 14.42
N ILE A 144 -2.57 2.63 15.31
CA ILE A 144 -1.39 3.28 15.89
C ILE A 144 -0.59 2.28 16.73
N ALA A 145 -1.24 1.46 17.55
CA ALA A 145 -0.56 0.45 18.36
C ALA A 145 0.16 -0.59 17.50
N ILE A 146 -0.46 -1.05 16.41
CA ILE A 146 0.18 -1.99 15.48
C ILE A 146 1.32 -1.30 14.74
N ASN A 147 1.16 -0.07 14.25
CA ASN A 147 2.29 0.65 13.65
C ASN A 147 3.45 0.82 14.64
N PHE A 148 3.16 1.07 15.91
CA PHE A 148 4.18 1.25 16.94
C PHE A 148 4.87 -0.07 17.29
N THR A 149 4.16 -1.19 17.32
CA THR A 149 4.71 -2.50 17.70
C THR A 149 5.27 -3.31 16.53
N ALA A 150 4.71 -3.12 15.34
CA ALA A 150 5.11 -3.77 14.10
C ALA A 150 5.89 -2.81 13.21
N SER A 151 6.99 -3.28 12.63
CA SER A 151 7.81 -2.50 11.70
C SER A 151 7.20 -2.34 10.30
N ASP A 152 5.92 -2.71 10.09
CA ASP A 152 5.28 -2.76 8.77
C ASP A 152 3.87 -2.15 8.77
N GLN A 153 3.66 -1.14 7.91
CA GLN A 153 2.38 -0.44 7.75
C GLN A 153 1.23 -1.34 7.26
N TYR A 154 1.51 -2.34 6.42
CA TYR A 154 0.47 -3.22 5.87
C TYR A 154 -0.20 -4.03 6.98
N LEU A 155 0.55 -4.43 8.02
CA LEU A 155 -0.04 -5.08 9.19
C LEU A 155 -1.01 -4.16 9.95
N ALA A 156 -0.69 -2.87 10.06
CA ALA A 156 -1.55 -1.88 10.70
C ALA A 156 -2.85 -1.59 9.94
N LEU A 157 -2.93 -1.97 8.66
CA LEU A 157 -4.15 -1.88 7.85
C LEU A 157 -4.94 -3.18 7.87
N VAL A 158 -4.29 -4.31 7.57
CA VAL A 158 -4.99 -5.59 7.34
C VAL A 158 -5.55 -6.17 8.64
N VAL A 159 -4.78 -6.12 9.74
CA VAL A 159 -5.21 -6.73 11.00
C VAL A 159 -6.40 -5.98 11.61
N PRO A 160 -6.36 -4.65 11.83
CA PRO A 160 -7.52 -3.93 12.34
C PRO A 160 -8.68 -3.96 11.33
N GLY A 161 -8.40 -3.91 10.02
CA GLY A 161 -9.43 -4.03 9.01
C GLY A 161 -10.25 -5.30 9.15
N LYS A 162 -9.60 -6.46 9.29
CA LYS A 162 -10.30 -7.74 9.50
C LYS A 162 -10.95 -7.84 10.88
N MET A 163 -10.31 -7.31 11.91
CA MET A 163 -10.81 -7.36 13.28
C MET A 163 -12.10 -6.53 13.48
N TYR A 164 -12.18 -5.36 12.84
CA TYR A 164 -13.29 -4.41 13.01
C TYR A 164 -14.36 -4.50 11.92
N GLU A 165 -14.13 -5.19 10.80
CA GLU A 165 -15.08 -5.35 9.68
C GLU A 165 -16.50 -5.71 10.16
N LYS A 166 -16.60 -6.76 10.98
CA LYS A 166 -17.88 -7.23 11.51
C LYS A 166 -18.52 -6.23 12.48
N ALA A 167 -17.73 -5.59 13.34
CA ALA A 167 -18.24 -4.63 14.34
C ALA A 167 -18.82 -3.37 13.67
N TYR A 168 -18.18 -2.87 12.60
CA TYR A 168 -18.73 -1.74 11.82
C TYR A 168 -20.04 -2.13 11.14
N ARG A 169 -20.10 -3.32 10.55
CA ARG A 169 -21.33 -3.83 9.91
C ARG A 169 -22.47 -4.01 10.92
N GLU A 170 -22.19 -4.58 12.09
CA GLU A 170 -23.17 -4.79 13.17
C GLU A 170 -23.67 -3.47 13.77
N LYS A 171 -22.87 -2.40 13.72
CA LYS A 171 -23.29 -1.02 14.08
C LYS A 171 -24.03 -0.28 12.97
N GLY A 172 -24.33 -0.92 11.84
CA GLY A 172 -25.01 -0.28 10.73
C GLY A 172 -24.13 0.70 9.95
N LEU A 173 -22.79 0.65 10.09
CA LEU A 173 -21.88 1.58 9.41
C LEU A 173 -21.43 1.04 8.06
N ALA A 174 -21.37 1.92 7.06
CA ALA A 174 -20.90 1.57 5.73
C ALA A 174 -19.38 1.25 5.75
N PRO A 175 -18.90 0.29 4.93
CA PRO A 175 -17.51 -0.17 4.94
C PRO A 175 -16.49 0.94 4.62
N GLU A 176 -16.92 1.99 3.93
CA GLU A 176 -16.08 3.16 3.62
C GLU A 176 -15.62 3.89 4.88
N ASN A 177 -16.39 3.84 5.97
CA ASN A 177 -15.98 4.43 7.24
C ASN A 177 -14.79 3.69 7.84
N LEU A 178 -14.81 2.35 7.80
CA LEU A 178 -13.70 1.53 8.27
C LEU A 178 -12.48 1.76 7.39
N SER A 179 -12.63 1.65 6.07
CA SER A 179 -11.54 1.90 5.12
C SER A 179 -10.90 3.27 5.33
N ARG A 180 -11.71 4.33 5.44
CA ARG A 180 -11.20 5.68 5.72
C ARG A 180 -10.48 5.75 7.06
N THR A 181 -11.02 5.14 8.11
CA THR A 181 -10.39 5.16 9.44
C THR A 181 -9.04 4.43 9.44
N LEU A 182 -8.93 3.32 8.71
CA LEU A 182 -7.67 2.59 8.52
C LEU A 182 -6.64 3.45 7.78
N GLU A 183 -7.03 4.15 6.72
CA GLU A 183 -6.13 5.05 5.99
C GLU A 183 -5.70 6.25 6.86
N ASP A 184 -6.67 6.90 7.50
CA ASP A 184 -6.46 8.12 8.28
C ASP A 184 -5.66 7.86 9.58
N SER A 185 -5.48 6.60 10.00
CA SER A 185 -4.75 6.25 11.24
C SER A 185 -3.63 5.23 11.06
N GLY A 186 -3.77 4.25 10.17
CA GLY A 186 -2.75 3.24 9.88
C GLY A 186 -1.76 3.72 8.81
N THR A 187 -2.24 4.23 7.68
CA THR A 187 -1.35 4.63 6.58
C THR A 187 -0.48 5.83 6.96
N VAL A 188 -1.11 6.87 7.50
CA VAL A 188 -0.45 8.17 7.68
C VAL A 188 0.43 8.26 8.92
N THR A 189 0.26 7.37 9.90
CA THR A 189 1.06 7.39 11.15
C THR A 189 2.31 6.52 11.10
N SER A 190 2.43 5.62 10.11
CA SER A 190 3.59 4.72 9.97
C SER A 190 4.91 5.48 9.89
N VAL A 191 4.91 6.63 9.21
CA VAL A 191 6.06 7.51 9.03
C VAL A 191 6.53 8.16 10.34
N LEU A 192 5.71 8.18 11.39
CA LEU A 192 6.07 8.80 12.68
C LEU A 192 6.85 7.85 13.59
N ILE A 193 7.08 6.60 13.17
CA ILE A 193 7.67 5.56 14.01
C ILE A 193 9.05 5.16 13.45
N PRO A 194 10.15 5.35 14.21
CA PRO A 194 11.52 5.20 13.70
C PRO A 194 11.85 3.83 13.10
N TRP A 195 11.32 2.77 13.68
CA TRP A 195 11.56 1.39 13.26
C TRP A 195 10.53 0.85 12.28
N ASN A 196 9.57 1.67 11.84
CA ASN A 196 8.65 1.33 10.77
C ASN A 196 9.32 1.61 9.41
N THR A 197 9.00 0.82 8.39
CA THR A 197 9.57 0.98 7.04
C THR A 197 9.42 2.38 6.47
N CYS A 198 8.26 3.03 6.67
CA CYS A 198 8.02 4.38 6.21
C CYS A 198 8.88 5.40 6.98
N GLY A 199 9.00 5.26 8.30
CA GLY A 199 9.84 6.15 9.12
C GLY A 199 11.31 6.04 8.76
N ALA A 200 11.83 4.82 8.60
CA ALA A 200 13.20 4.57 8.18
C ALA A 200 13.49 5.15 6.79
N TYR A 201 12.57 4.99 5.84
CA TYR A 201 12.72 5.54 4.48
C TYR A 201 12.77 7.07 4.47
N HIS A 202 11.85 7.73 5.18
CA HIS A 202 11.80 9.19 5.21
C HIS A 202 12.99 9.78 5.96
N SER A 203 13.38 9.18 7.09
CA SER A 203 14.57 9.60 7.83
C SER A 203 15.84 9.45 6.98
N GLY A 204 15.98 8.32 6.27
CA GLY A 204 17.09 8.09 5.35
C GLY A 204 17.12 9.06 4.16
N THR A 205 15.95 9.41 3.61
CA THR A 205 15.85 10.31 2.45
C THR A 205 16.06 11.77 2.83
N LEU A 206 15.50 12.21 3.96
CA LEU A 206 15.60 13.59 4.44
C LEU A 206 16.92 13.87 5.16
N GLY A 207 17.65 12.83 5.58
CA GLY A 207 18.90 12.96 6.32
C GLY A 207 18.73 13.47 7.77
N VAL A 208 17.50 13.43 8.29
CA VAL A 208 17.17 13.85 9.67
C VAL A 208 16.43 12.72 10.39
N SER A 209 16.45 12.72 11.72
CA SER A 209 15.76 11.67 12.48
C SER A 209 14.24 11.80 12.38
N VAL A 210 13.51 10.71 12.66
CA VAL A 210 12.05 10.73 12.66
C VAL A 210 11.49 11.77 13.64
N LEU A 211 12.10 11.92 14.82
CA LEU A 211 11.64 12.91 15.81
C LEU A 211 11.78 14.34 15.30
N ASP A 212 12.82 14.62 14.49
CA ASP A 212 13.07 15.97 13.96
C ASP A 212 12.01 16.38 12.94
N TYR A 213 11.60 15.47 12.04
CA TYR A 213 10.58 15.78 11.05
C TYR A 213 9.14 15.53 11.54
N ALA A 214 8.93 14.71 12.58
CA ALA A 214 7.61 14.27 13.03
C ALA A 214 6.65 15.43 13.32
N ILE A 215 7.17 16.54 13.88
CA ILE A 215 6.36 17.72 14.16
C ILE A 215 5.87 18.41 12.88
N TYR A 216 6.70 18.43 11.83
CA TYR A 216 6.38 19.02 10.54
C TYR A 216 5.50 18.12 9.66
N ALA A 217 5.44 16.81 9.97
CA ALA A 217 4.51 15.86 9.37
C ALA A 217 3.08 16.07 9.91
N MET A 218 2.55 17.29 9.79
CA MET A 218 1.27 17.71 10.37
C MET A 218 0.12 16.81 9.96
N PHE A 219 0.06 16.45 8.68
CA PHE A 219 -0.97 15.55 8.16
C PHE A 219 -0.99 14.20 8.88
N SER A 220 0.19 13.64 9.18
CA SER A 220 0.34 12.31 9.77
C SER A 220 -0.23 12.18 11.18
N TRP A 221 -0.02 13.19 12.04
CA TRP A 221 -0.59 13.16 13.39
C TRP A 221 -1.96 13.83 13.48
N LEU A 222 -2.28 14.78 12.58
CA LEU A 222 -3.57 15.47 12.59
C LEU A 222 -4.69 14.60 12.01
N SER A 223 -4.42 13.82 10.98
CA SER A 223 -5.40 12.93 10.33
C SER A 223 -6.17 12.01 11.29
N PRO A 224 -5.52 11.23 12.18
CA PRO A 224 -6.25 10.40 13.14
C PRO A 224 -7.06 11.24 14.13
N ILE A 225 -6.55 12.41 14.54
CA ILE A 225 -7.29 13.34 15.40
C ILE A 225 -8.56 13.84 14.70
N MET A 226 -8.45 14.21 13.43
CA MET A 226 -9.60 14.66 12.62
C MET A 226 -10.64 13.55 12.45
N THR A 227 -10.21 12.30 12.29
CA THR A 227 -11.11 11.15 12.26
C THR A 227 -11.92 11.02 13.55
N LEU A 228 -11.26 11.16 14.70
CA LEU A 228 -11.93 11.11 16.01
C LEU A 228 -12.88 12.29 16.22
N ILE A 229 -12.49 13.50 15.80
CA ILE A 229 -13.36 14.69 15.84
C ILE A 229 -14.62 14.44 14.99
N PHE A 230 -14.45 13.93 13.77
CA PHE A 230 -15.57 13.66 12.86
C PHE A 230 -16.50 12.57 13.43
N ALA A 231 -15.94 11.54 14.05
CA ALA A 231 -16.72 10.51 14.74
C ALA A 231 -17.44 11.07 15.98
N ALA A 232 -16.80 11.96 16.75
CA ALA A 232 -17.39 12.57 17.96
C ALA A 232 -18.61 13.44 17.62
N PHE A 233 -18.51 14.23 16.55
CA PHE A 233 -19.60 15.09 16.09
C PHE A 233 -20.53 14.39 15.07
N SER A 234 -20.32 13.11 14.79
CA SER A 234 -21.09 12.34 13.79
C SER A 234 -21.14 13.00 12.39
N ILE A 235 -20.05 13.65 11.98
CA ILE A 235 -19.96 14.37 10.71
C ILE A 235 -19.62 13.40 9.58
N LYS A 236 -20.47 13.32 8.57
CA LYS A 236 -20.27 12.50 7.35
C LYS A 236 -20.01 11.01 7.64
N ILE A 237 -20.57 10.48 8.73
CA ILE A 237 -20.54 9.05 9.03
C ILE A 237 -21.60 8.34 8.19
N LYS A 238 -21.16 7.55 7.21
CA LYS A 238 -22.07 6.89 6.26
C LYS A 238 -22.71 5.66 6.90
N GLN A 239 -24.03 5.61 6.97
CA GLN A 239 -24.74 4.42 7.44
C GLN A 239 -24.90 3.42 6.27
N LEU A 240 -25.00 2.14 6.58
CA LEU A 240 -25.42 1.11 5.64
C LEU A 240 -26.79 1.53 5.10
N VAL A 241 -26.90 1.58 3.78
CA VAL A 241 -28.21 1.71 3.14
C VAL A 241 -28.94 0.40 3.44
N THR A 242 -29.82 0.40 4.44
CA THR A 242 -30.83 -0.64 4.53
C THR A 242 -31.64 -0.50 3.26
N LYS A 243 -31.49 -1.42 2.31
CA LYS A 243 -32.47 -1.55 1.23
C LYS A 243 -33.78 -1.78 1.96
N THR A 244 -34.68 -0.79 1.96
CA THR A 244 -36.05 -1.03 2.45
C THR A 244 -36.54 -2.26 1.72
N PRO A 245 -36.95 -3.33 2.41
CA PRO A 245 -37.47 -4.50 1.72
C PRO A 245 -38.64 -4.00 0.88
N THR A 246 -38.45 -4.07 -0.43
CA THR A 246 -39.54 -3.89 -1.39
C THR A 246 -40.20 -5.26 -1.50
N LEU A 247 -41.48 -5.31 -1.89
CA LEU A 247 -42.24 -6.56 -1.99
C LEU A 247 -41.49 -7.63 -2.82
N ASP A 248 -40.59 -7.21 -3.70
CA ASP A 248 -39.75 -8.06 -4.56
C ASP A 248 -38.57 -8.74 -3.84
N THR A 249 -38.24 -8.36 -2.61
CA THR A 249 -37.08 -8.90 -1.86
C THR A 249 -37.47 -9.76 -0.65
N ILE A 250 -38.76 -10.10 -0.50
CA ILE A 250 -39.23 -11.00 0.55
C ILE A 250 -39.15 -12.43 0.03
N GLY A 251 -38.17 -13.22 0.49
CA GLY A 251 -38.09 -14.65 0.20
C GLY A 251 -36.74 -15.17 -0.29
N GLU A 252 -35.73 -14.31 -0.43
CA GLU A 252 -34.36 -14.75 -0.69
C GLU A 252 -33.55 -14.65 0.62
N GLU A 253 -33.61 -15.71 1.41
CA GLU A 253 -32.54 -16.05 2.38
C GLU A 253 -31.46 -16.89 1.70
#